data_AF-A0A662HSE8-F1
#
_entry.id   AF-A0A662HSE8-F1
#
_cell.length_a   1.000
_cell.length_b   1.000
_cell.length_c   1.000
_cell.angle_alpha   90.00
_cell.angle_beta   90.00
_cell.angle_gamma   90.00
#
_symmetry.space_group_name_H-M   'P 1'
#
loop_
_entity.id
_entity.type
_entity.pdbx_description
1 polymer ?
#
loop_
_entity_poly.entity_id
_entity_poly.type
_entity_poly.pdbx_seq_one_letter_code
_entity_poly.pdbx_strand_id
1 'polypeptide(L)'
;LRKEVTEEVVYEVLGKISPKEVREIIKLAIAGKFLEARDRLRSYMYSYGLSGVDVLKMMHKELLSSKLDLNIDEYTRAELLDLIGEINFRLVEGSDDEIQLNALLAKFALIGSKSRRTA
;
A
#
# COMPACT_ATOMS: atom_id res chain seq x y z
N LEU A 1 -12.70 31.97 13.12
CA LEU A 1 -12.38 30.57 13.47
C LEU A 1 -11.04 30.21 12.81
N ARG A 2 -9.94 30.15 13.58
CA ARG A 2 -8.69 29.55 13.08
C ARG A 2 -8.92 28.04 13.05
N LYS A 3 -9.10 27.44 11.87
CA LYS A 3 -8.97 25.98 11.75
C LYS A 3 -7.49 25.67 11.98
N GLU A 4 -7.18 24.88 13.01
CA GLU A 4 -5.84 24.32 13.15
C GLU A 4 -5.53 23.47 11.92
N VAL A 5 -4.39 23.74 11.29
CA VAL A 5 -3.93 22.99 10.12
C VAL A 5 -3.31 21.71 10.64
N THR A 6 -4.03 20.59 10.53
CA THR A 6 -3.52 19.25 10.86
C THR A 6 -2.91 18.58 9.63
N GLU A 7 -2.07 17.55 9.83
CA GLU A 7 -1.46 16.80 8.71
C GLU A 7 -2.55 16.21 7.80
N GLU A 8 -3.66 15.72 8.35
CA GLU A 8 -4.79 15.17 7.59
C GLU A 8 -5.39 16.21 6.66
N VAL A 9 -5.63 17.44 7.14
CA VAL A 9 -6.18 18.53 6.33
C VAL A 9 -5.21 18.90 5.20
N VAL A 10 -3.90 18.85 5.45
CA VAL A 10 -2.89 19.10 4.41
C VAL A 10 -2.93 18.02 3.33
N TYR A 11 -3.01 16.74 3.70
CA TYR A 11 -3.06 15.63 2.72
C TYR A 11 -4.36 15.66 1.90
N GLU A 12 -5.50 15.95 2.52
CA GLU A 12 -6.79 16.09 1.85
C GLU A 12 -6.76 17.25 0.83
N VAL A 13 -6.27 18.43 1.23
CA VAL A 13 -6.14 19.60 0.34
C VAL A 13 -5.18 19.34 -0.82
N LEU A 14 -4.14 18.55 -0.60
CA LEU A 14 -3.18 18.17 -1.65
C LEU A 14 -3.70 17.07 -2.58
N GLY A 15 -4.90 16.51 -2.32
CA GLY A 15 -5.42 15.36 -3.07
C GLY A 15 -4.51 14.14 -2.93
N LYS A 16 -3.87 13.95 -1.77
CA LYS A 16 -2.94 12.85 -1.52
C LYS A 16 -3.50 11.95 -0.44
N ILE A 17 -3.42 10.65 -0.67
CA ILE A 17 -3.56 9.66 0.39
C ILE A 17 -2.49 9.92 1.46
N SER A 18 -2.85 9.85 2.73
CA SER A 18 -1.90 10.02 3.82
C SER A 18 -1.02 8.77 4.00
N PRO A 19 0.21 8.92 4.53
CA PRO A 19 1.05 7.79 4.89
C PRO A 19 0.36 6.76 5.80
N LYS A 20 -0.52 7.21 6.70
CA LYS A 20 -1.26 6.36 7.62
C LYS A 20 -2.24 5.43 6.90
N GLU A 21 -2.93 5.95 5.90
CA GLU A 21 -3.88 5.20 5.10
C GLU A 21 -3.19 4.15 4.22
N VAL A 22 -2.02 4.48 3.67
CA VAL A 22 -1.19 3.50 2.92
C VAL A 22 -0.73 2.37 3.84
N ARG A 23 -0.25 2.69 5.05
CA ARG A 23 0.13 1.66 6.04
C ARG A 23 -1.03 0.73 6.37
N GLU A 24 -2.24 1.27 6.50
CA GLU A 24 -3.42 0.47 6.79
C GLU A 24 -3.71 -0.55 5.68
N ILE A 25 -3.63 -0.14 4.41
CA ILE A 25 -3.81 -1.05 3.26
C ILE A 25 -2.77 -2.18 3.30
N ILE A 26 -1.49 -1.84 3.54
CA ILE A 26 -0.40 -2.83 3.63
C ILE A 26 -0.67 -3.82 4.78
N LYS A 27 -1.07 -3.32 5.95
CA LYS A 27 -1.39 -4.15 7.12
C LYS A 27 -2.55 -5.09 6.85
N LEU A 28 -3.65 -4.60 6.26
CA LEU A 28 -4.80 -5.41 5.89
C LEU A 28 -4.41 -6.51 4.89
N ALA A 29 -3.63 -6.16 3.87
CA ALA A 29 -3.17 -7.12 2.88
C ALA A 29 -2.34 -8.22 3.52
N ILE A 30 -1.29 -7.87 4.28
CA ILE A 30 -0.43 -8.85 4.98
C ILE A 30 -1.22 -9.68 6.01
N ALA A 31 -2.23 -9.10 6.67
CA ALA A 31 -3.15 -9.84 7.55
C ALA A 31 -4.04 -10.87 6.82
N GLY A 32 -3.98 -10.94 5.49
CA GLY A 32 -4.79 -11.83 4.67
C GLY A 32 -6.19 -11.27 4.35
N LYS A 33 -6.49 -10.04 4.78
CA LYS A 33 -7.77 -9.36 4.56
C LYS A 33 -7.78 -8.68 3.19
N PHE A 34 -7.55 -9.46 2.13
CA PHE A 34 -7.36 -8.97 0.76
C PHE A 34 -8.53 -8.11 0.26
N LEU A 35 -9.78 -8.56 0.45
CA LEU A 35 -10.95 -7.80 -0.02
C LEU A 35 -11.07 -6.44 0.68
N GLU A 36 -10.79 -6.39 1.98
CA GLU A 36 -10.80 -5.14 2.76
C GLU A 36 -9.68 -4.19 2.30
N ALA A 37 -8.49 -4.71 2.05
CA ALA A 37 -7.36 -3.94 1.50
C ALA A 37 -7.67 -3.39 0.10
N ARG A 38 -8.26 -4.22 -0.78
CA ARG A 38 -8.69 -3.85 -2.13
C ARG A 38 -9.70 -2.71 -2.10
N ASP A 39 -10.74 -2.85 -1.29
CA ASP A 39 -11.82 -1.86 -1.22
C ASP A 39 -11.30 -0.51 -0.71
N ARG A 40 -10.39 -0.56 0.27
CA ARG A 40 -9.74 0.63 0.82
C ARG A 40 -8.83 1.31 -0.20
N LEU A 41 -8.00 0.55 -0.91
CA LEU A 41 -7.16 1.05 -1.98
C LEU A 41 -8.00 1.73 -3.06
N ARG A 42 -9.02 1.03 -3.56
CA ARG A 42 -9.93 1.51 -4.60
C ARG A 42 -10.58 2.82 -4.19
N SER A 43 -11.14 2.88 -2.97
CA SER A 43 -11.76 4.09 -2.43
C SER A 43 -10.80 5.29 -2.50
N TYR A 44 -9.54 5.11 -2.15
CA TYR A 44 -8.57 6.21 -2.16
C TYR A 44 -8.10 6.60 -3.54
N MET A 45 -7.86 5.64 -4.44
CA MET A 45 -7.51 5.94 -5.82
C MET A 45 -8.57 6.80 -6.49
N TYR A 46 -9.85 6.47 -6.29
CA TYR A 46 -10.95 7.27 -6.83
C TYR A 46 -11.15 8.61 -6.11
N SER A 47 -11.05 8.64 -4.78
CA SER A 47 -11.31 9.87 -4.01
C SER A 47 -10.22 10.92 -4.22
N TYR A 48 -8.97 10.49 -4.39
CA TYR A 48 -7.81 11.36 -4.52
C TYR A 48 -7.28 11.45 -5.96
N GLY A 49 -7.84 10.70 -6.92
CA GLY A 49 -7.42 10.72 -8.32
C GLY A 49 -5.97 10.24 -8.53
N LEU A 50 -5.50 9.30 -7.70
CA LEU A 50 -4.10 8.87 -7.69
C LEU A 50 -3.82 7.88 -8.81
N SER A 51 -2.67 8.04 -9.48
CA SER A 51 -2.13 7.03 -10.38
C SER A 51 -1.66 5.80 -9.61
N GLY A 52 -1.66 4.64 -10.26
CA GLY A 52 -1.17 3.41 -9.66
C GLY A 52 0.31 3.51 -9.29
N VAL A 53 1.11 4.19 -10.11
CA VAL A 53 2.54 4.43 -9.87
C VAL A 53 2.75 5.26 -8.60
N ASP A 54 1.93 6.29 -8.36
CA ASP A 54 2.04 7.11 -7.15
C ASP A 54 1.71 6.31 -5.90
N VAL A 55 0.61 5.56 -5.92
CA VAL A 55 0.25 4.65 -4.82
C VAL A 55 1.39 3.68 -4.52
N LEU A 56 1.96 3.08 -5.57
CA LEU A 56 3.03 2.10 -5.44
C LEU A 56 4.31 2.69 -4.82
N LYS A 57 4.71 3.91 -5.23
CA LYS A 57 5.83 4.64 -4.61
C LYS A 57 5.58 4.92 -3.13
N MET A 58 4.33 5.21 -2.75
CA MET A 58 3.97 5.40 -1.36
C MET A 58 4.05 4.10 -0.57
N MET A 59 3.57 2.99 -1.14
CA MET A 59 3.69 1.66 -0.53
C MET A 59 5.16 1.28 -0.31
N HIS A 60 6.01 1.51 -1.31
CA HIS A 60 7.46 1.28 -1.21
C HIS A 60 8.07 2.06 -0.04
N LYS A 61 7.74 3.36 0.06
CA LYS A 61 8.21 4.23 1.14
C LYS A 61 7.75 3.73 2.51
N GLU A 62 6.50 3.32 2.65
CA GLU A 62 5.97 2.82 3.91
C GLU A 62 6.57 1.46 4.31
N LEU A 63 6.89 0.58 3.36
CA LEU A 63 7.58 -0.69 3.66
C LEU A 63 9.02 -0.50 4.14
N LEU A 64 9.68 0.61 3.79
CA LEU A 64 10.99 0.97 4.33
C LEU A 64 10.91 1.80 5.63
N SER A 65 9.71 2.27 5.99
CA SER A 65 9.50 3.12 7.14
C SER A 65 9.53 2.31 8.44
N SER A 66 10.17 2.85 9.47
CA SER A 66 10.09 2.33 10.85
C SER A 66 8.68 2.50 11.46
N LYS A 67 7.80 3.29 10.84
CA LYS A 67 6.42 3.50 11.28
C LYS A 67 5.46 2.41 10.82
N LEU A 68 5.88 1.53 9.91
CA LEU A 68 5.14 0.34 9.56
C LEU A 68 5.31 -0.66 10.71
N ASP A 69 4.51 -0.44 11.75
CA ASP A 69 4.41 -1.27 12.94
C ASP A 69 3.83 -2.64 12.55
N LEU A 70 4.71 -3.46 11.98
CA LEU A 70 4.52 -4.84 11.55
C LEU A 70 5.79 -5.60 11.90
N ASN A 71 5.64 -6.69 12.64
CA ASN A 71 6.72 -7.62 12.93
C ASN A 71 6.97 -8.53 11.71
N ILE A 72 7.58 -7.97 10.67
CA ILE A 72 8.05 -8.69 9.48
C ILE A 72 9.57 -8.79 9.54
N ASP A 73 10.10 -9.99 9.32
CA ASP A 73 11.54 -10.22 9.20
C ASP A 73 12.10 -9.59 7.90
N GLU A 74 13.42 -9.46 7.83
CA GLU A 74 14.10 -8.82 6.70
C GLU A 74 13.88 -9.57 5.37
N TYR A 75 13.79 -10.90 5.40
CA TYR A 75 13.58 -11.70 4.19
C TYR A 75 12.18 -11.45 3.63
N THR A 76 11.15 -11.52 4.48
CA THR A 76 9.78 -11.16 4.09
C THR A 76 9.71 -9.73 3.56
N ARG A 77 10.37 -8.77 4.23
CA ARG A 77 10.40 -7.38 3.76
C ARG A 77 11.05 -7.24 2.37
N ALA A 78 12.15 -7.93 2.13
CA ALA A 78 12.82 -7.94 0.83
C ALA A 78 11.91 -8.54 -0.26
N GLU A 79 11.21 -9.64 0.02
CA GLU A 79 10.25 -10.26 -0.91
C GLU A 79 9.11 -9.28 -1.28
N LEU A 80 8.57 -8.54 -0.31
CA LEU A 80 7.53 -7.54 -0.57
C LEU A 80 8.03 -6.37 -1.44
N LEU A 81 9.28 -5.93 -1.23
CA LEU A 81 9.90 -4.86 -2.03
C LEU A 81 10.20 -5.31 -3.46
N ASP A 82 10.62 -6.56 -3.66
CA ASP A 82 10.85 -7.13 -4.99
C ASP A 82 9.56 -7.16 -5.83
N LEU A 83 8.46 -7.60 -5.22
CA LEU A 83 7.13 -7.57 -5.84
C LEU A 83 6.69 -6.16 -6.23
N ILE A 84 7.00 -5.15 -5.40
CA ILE A 84 6.76 -3.75 -5.76
C ILE A 84 7.56 -3.34 -7.00
N GLY A 85 8.81 -3.77 -7.11
CA GLY A 85 9.65 -3.51 -8.28
C GLY A 85 9.06 -4.09 -9.57
N GLU A 86 8.60 -5.35 -9.52
CA GLU A 86 7.95 -6.03 -10.65
C GLU A 86 6.67 -5.30 -11.08
N ILE A 87 5.84 -4.91 -10.12
CA ILE A 87 4.60 -4.18 -10.39
C ILE A 87 4.91 -2.78 -10.94
N ASN A 88 5.92 -2.08 -10.42
CA ASN A 88 6.33 -0.78 -10.92
C ASN A 88 6.74 -0.85 -12.39
N PHE A 89 7.53 -1.86 -12.76
CA PHE A 89 7.91 -2.09 -14.15
C PHE A 89 6.67 -2.27 -15.03
N ARG A 90 5.72 -3.13 -14.64
CA ARG A 90 4.49 -3.36 -15.41
C ARG A 90 3.64 -2.11 -15.57
N LEU A 91 3.50 -1.30 -14.53
CA LEU A 91 2.77 -0.04 -14.58
C LEU A 91 3.43 0.95 -15.53
N VAL A 92 4.76 1.07 -15.48
CA VAL A 92 5.54 1.94 -16.38
C VAL A 92 5.41 1.51 -17.85
N GLU A 93 5.32 0.21 -18.12
CA GLU A 93 5.06 -0.35 -19.45
C GLU A 93 3.61 -0.18 -19.92
N GLY A 94 2.75 0.50 -19.15
CA GLY A 94 1.37 0.81 -19.55
C GLY A 94 0.35 -0.28 -19.21
N SER A 95 0.65 -1.16 -18.23
CA SER A 95 -0.35 -2.08 -17.69
C SER A 95 -1.45 -1.35 -16.92
N ASP A 96 -2.59 -2.01 -16.73
CA ASP A 96 -3.71 -1.48 -15.95
C ASP A 96 -3.37 -1.34 -14.45
N ASP A 97 -3.56 -0.13 -13.92
CA ASP A 97 -3.25 0.24 -12.54
C ASP A 97 -4.00 -0.62 -11.51
N GLU A 98 -5.32 -0.77 -11.67
CA GLU A 98 -6.17 -1.46 -10.69
C GLU A 98 -5.85 -2.96 -10.68
N ILE A 99 -5.65 -3.56 -11.85
CA ILE A 99 -5.27 -4.99 -11.95
C ILE A 99 -3.92 -5.24 -11.28
N GLN A 100 -2.89 -4.44 -11.57
CA GLN A 100 -1.54 -4.67 -11.04
C GLN A 100 -1.46 -4.40 -9.53
N LEU A 101 -2.11 -3.36 -9.03
CA LEU A 101 -2.14 -3.10 -7.59
C LEU A 101 -2.93 -4.18 -6.85
N ASN A 102 -4.02 -4.69 -7.42
CA ASN A 102 -4.74 -5.82 -6.83
C ASN A 102 -3.89 -7.10 -6.82
N ALA A 103 -3.09 -7.33 -7.87
CA ALA A 103 -2.13 -8.43 -7.91
C ALA A 103 -1.08 -8.30 -6.78
N LEU A 104 -0.57 -7.09 -6.53
CA LEU A 104 0.34 -6.82 -5.42
C LEU A 104 -0.30 -7.15 -4.05
N LEU A 105 -1.50 -6.62 -3.80
CA LEU A 105 -2.22 -6.87 -2.53
C LEU A 105 -2.49 -8.37 -2.32
N ALA A 106 -2.82 -9.10 -3.38
CA ALA A 106 -3.01 -10.55 -3.32
C ALA A 106 -1.71 -11.27 -2.94
N LYS A 107 -0.57 -10.88 -3.53
CA LYS A 107 0.74 -11.45 -3.19
C LYS A 107 1.12 -11.18 -1.74
N PHE A 108 0.87 -9.96 -1.25
CA PHE A 108 1.10 -9.60 0.16
C PHE A 108 0.26 -10.48 1.10
N ALA A 109 -1.00 -10.72 0.76
CA ALA A 109 -1.87 -11.61 1.53
C ALA A 109 -1.40 -13.06 1.55
N LEU A 110 -0.88 -13.57 0.44
CA LEU A 110 -0.32 -14.92 0.36
C LEU A 110 0.96 -15.05 1.21
N ILE A 111 1.86 -14.08 1.14
CA ILE A 111 3.10 -14.06 1.94
C ILE A 111 2.77 -13.99 3.42
N GLY A 112 1.96 -13.01 3.84
CA GLY A 112 1.58 -12.87 5.26
C GLY A 112 0.84 -14.09 5.80
N SER A 113 0.06 -14.80 4.96
CA SER A 113 -0.57 -16.06 5.34
C SER A 113 0.42 -17.21 5.50
N LYS A 114 1.50 -17.26 4.71
CA LYS A 114 2.57 -18.27 4.87
C LYS A 114 3.33 -18.05 6.18
N SER A 115 3.76 -16.82 6.46
CA SER A 115 4.52 -16.50 7.69
C SER A 115 3.74 -16.88 8.96
N ARG A 116 2.42 -16.71 8.97
CA ARG A 116 1.54 -17.13 10.08
C ARG A 116 1.34 -18.64 10.21
N ARG A 117 1.52 -19.42 9.13
CA ARG A 117 1.40 -20.89 9.18
C ARG A 117 2.67 -21.57 9.65
N THR A 118 3.80 -20.87 9.56
CA THR A 118 5.13 -21.36 9.95
C THR A 118 5.60 -20.84 11.32
N ALA A 119 4.87 -19.89 11.91
CA ALA A 119 5.06 -19.39 13.28
C ALA A 119 4.19 -20.16 14.27
#